data_AF-A0A832PKC3-F1
#
_entry.id   AF-A0A832PKC3-F1
#
_cell.length_a   1.000
_cell.length_b   1.000
_cell.length_c   1.000
_cell.angle_alpha   90.00
_cell.angle_beta   90.00
_cell.angle_gamma   90.00
#
_symmetry.space_group_name_H-M   'P 1'
#
loop_
_entity.id
_entity.type
_entity.pdbx_description
1 polymer ?
#
loop_
_entity_poly.entity_id
_entity_poly.type
_entity_poly.pdbx_seq_one_letter_code
_entity_poly.pdbx_strand_id
1 'polypeptide(L)'
;MTATRILPGLAEGRVLAMDQGLSFWGGVDPATALVIDAHHPAHGADLAGAVVLMPTSRGSCSGSGVMLDLMLNGRAPAALIFSEPEDILTLGALIGAEMFARSLPVLRVSAADFARLATQPRLRIEDDAITGEGLRIPIADPPGHALALTEGDRAILAGRDGEAAALAMRIICAIARQQGAAALTDISRGHIDGCILAHPANLVFAEKMAELGAQVRVPTTINAISVDREHWQAQGVDPDFGARASRLADAYVRMGCRPSFTCAPYLLTDRPQPGEDIAWAESNAVVYANSVLGARTPKHPDYLDLCMAVTGRAPLAGVYLDEARRPELVLEVEPPADPDDSFWPLLGHVAGSAAPA
;
A
#
# COMPACT_ATOMS: atom_id res chain seq x y z
N MET A 1 1.12 27.56 6.55
CA MET A 1 1.91 26.43 7.05
C MET A 1 1.01 25.65 7.98
N THR A 2 0.52 24.51 7.50
CA THR A 2 -0.45 23.67 8.20
C THR A 2 -0.16 22.23 7.79
N ALA A 3 -0.04 21.33 8.76
CA ALA A 3 0.03 19.90 8.52
C ALA A 3 -1.37 19.38 8.14
N THR A 4 -1.44 18.54 7.12
CA THR A 4 -2.66 17.83 6.75
C THR A 4 -2.75 16.55 7.55
N ARG A 5 -3.86 16.34 8.26
CA ARG A 5 -4.18 15.10 8.95
C ARG A 5 -4.57 14.02 7.95
N ILE A 6 -3.92 12.86 7.98
CA ILE A 6 -4.33 11.71 7.17
C ILE A 6 -4.98 10.67 8.08
N LEU A 7 -4.31 10.30 9.17
CA LEU A 7 -4.88 9.52 10.26
C LEU A 7 -4.79 10.32 11.57
N PRO A 8 -5.90 10.44 12.33
CA PRO A 8 -5.88 11.11 13.62
C PRO A 8 -5.09 10.30 14.65
N GLY A 9 -4.59 10.97 15.69
CA GLY A 9 -3.95 10.32 16.81
C GLY A 9 -3.09 11.28 17.62
N LEU A 10 -2.80 10.87 18.84
CA LEU A 10 -1.88 11.56 19.74
C LEU A 10 -0.59 10.74 19.82
N ALA A 11 0.54 11.41 19.77
CA ALA A 11 1.84 10.73 19.84
C ALA A 11 2.92 11.64 20.40
N GLU A 12 3.95 11.03 20.97
CA GLU A 12 5.15 11.72 21.39
C GLU A 12 6.34 10.79 21.23
N GLY A 13 7.43 11.27 20.63
CA GLY A 13 8.59 10.42 20.37
C GLY A 13 9.80 11.19 19.88
N ARG A 14 10.97 10.55 19.95
CA ARG A 14 12.20 11.09 19.35
C ARG A 14 11.99 11.22 17.84
N VAL A 15 12.55 12.27 17.25
CA VAL A 15 12.53 12.42 15.80
C VAL A 15 13.51 11.46 15.17
N LEU A 16 13.04 10.72 14.18
CA LEU A 16 13.89 9.97 13.25
C LEU A 16 13.59 10.49 11.85
N ALA A 17 14.38 11.47 11.41
CA ALA A 17 14.24 12.08 10.09
C ALA A 17 15.15 11.40 9.06
N MET A 18 14.57 11.12 7.91
CA MET A 18 15.23 10.54 6.74
C MET A 18 15.06 11.51 5.57
N ASP A 19 16.11 11.70 4.79
CA ASP A 19 16.12 12.54 3.58
C ASP A 19 15.67 11.78 2.32
N GLN A 20 15.61 10.45 2.41
CA GLN A 20 15.13 9.56 1.37
C GLN A 20 14.08 8.59 1.94
N GLY A 21 13.24 8.05 1.06
CA GLY A 21 12.25 7.06 1.44
C GLY A 21 12.86 5.72 1.86
N LEU A 22 12.18 5.04 2.77
CA LEU A 22 12.55 3.72 3.27
C LEU A 22 11.61 2.65 2.70
N SER A 23 12.17 1.52 2.24
CA SER A 23 11.38 0.33 1.96
C SER A 23 11.16 -0.45 3.24
N PHE A 24 9.91 -0.56 3.68
CA PHE A 24 9.59 -1.39 4.83
C PHE A 24 9.72 -2.87 4.46
N TRP A 25 9.32 -3.25 3.24
CA TRP A 25 9.56 -4.59 2.71
C TRP A 25 11.06 -4.79 2.44
N GLY A 26 11.68 -5.73 3.17
CA GLY A 26 13.09 -6.06 3.06
C GLY A 26 14.07 -5.03 3.65
N GLY A 27 13.61 -3.83 4.03
CA GLY A 27 14.44 -2.79 4.63
C GLY A 27 14.15 -2.51 6.11
N VAL A 28 13.09 -3.12 6.67
CA VAL A 28 12.78 -3.08 8.11
C VAL A 28 12.56 -4.50 8.60
N ASP A 29 13.18 -4.85 9.72
CA ASP A 29 12.92 -6.12 10.40
C ASP A 29 11.67 -5.99 11.28
N PRO A 30 10.54 -6.67 10.96
CA PRO A 30 9.32 -6.60 11.76
C PRO A 30 9.51 -7.19 13.19
N ALA A 31 10.50 -8.06 13.38
CA ALA A 31 10.80 -8.65 14.68
C ALA A 31 11.51 -7.70 15.64
N THR A 32 12.12 -6.61 15.14
CA THR A 32 12.91 -5.69 15.97
C THR A 32 12.58 -4.22 15.75
N ALA A 33 11.85 -3.88 14.68
CA ALA A 33 11.65 -2.53 14.16
C ALA A 33 12.95 -1.82 13.75
N LEU A 34 14.05 -2.56 13.57
CA LEU A 34 15.30 -2.00 13.09
C LEU A 34 15.28 -1.84 11.57
N VAL A 35 15.85 -0.75 11.09
CA VAL A 35 16.17 -0.57 9.67
C VAL A 35 17.33 -1.51 9.30
N ILE A 36 17.07 -2.46 8.41
CA ILE A 36 18.03 -3.47 7.94
C ILE A 36 18.48 -3.25 6.49
N ASP A 37 17.96 -2.24 5.80
CA ASP A 37 18.47 -1.84 4.49
C ASP A 37 19.90 -1.30 4.64
N ALA A 38 20.88 -2.13 4.26
CA ALA A 38 22.30 -1.84 4.36
C ALA A 38 22.76 -0.62 3.55
N HIS A 39 21.95 -0.17 2.59
CA HIS A 39 22.25 0.99 1.75
C HIS A 39 21.52 2.26 2.19
N HIS A 40 20.62 2.16 3.18
CA HIS A 40 19.93 3.33 3.72
C HIS A 40 20.82 4.05 4.76
N PRO A 41 20.92 5.39 4.75
CA PRO A 41 21.63 6.16 5.79
C PRO A 41 21.13 5.93 7.22
N ALA A 42 19.90 5.39 7.35
CA ALA A 42 19.26 5.08 8.62
C ALA A 42 19.47 3.62 9.05
N HIS A 43 20.33 2.85 8.39
CA HIS A 43 20.64 1.47 8.75
C HIS A 43 21.00 1.34 10.24
N GLY A 44 20.36 0.39 10.93
CA GLY A 44 20.49 0.18 12.37
C GLY A 44 19.65 1.12 13.25
N ALA A 45 18.94 2.08 12.67
CA ALA A 45 17.99 2.90 13.43
C ALA A 45 16.78 2.07 13.85
N ASP A 46 16.35 2.27 15.09
CA ASP A 46 15.10 1.70 15.62
C ASP A 46 13.92 2.61 15.23
N LEU A 47 12.84 2.05 14.72
CA LEU A 47 11.62 2.77 14.38
C LEU A 47 10.62 2.80 15.54
N ALA A 48 10.70 1.86 16.50
CA ALA A 48 9.69 1.69 17.53
C ALA A 48 9.59 2.95 18.42
N GLY A 49 8.36 3.47 18.55
CA GLY A 49 8.07 4.67 19.35
C GLY A 49 8.71 5.98 18.85
N ALA A 50 9.37 5.98 17.69
CA ALA A 50 9.90 7.19 17.08
C ALA A 50 8.80 7.97 16.34
N VAL A 51 8.95 9.29 16.24
CA VAL A 51 8.22 10.10 15.25
C VAL A 51 9.07 10.08 13.99
N VAL A 52 8.66 9.27 13.01
CA VAL A 52 9.45 9.02 11.80
C VAL A 52 9.04 10.02 10.73
N LEU A 53 10.02 10.74 10.22
CA LEU A 53 9.89 11.70 9.12
C LEU A 53 10.60 11.13 7.90
N MET A 54 9.90 11.01 6.77
CA MET A 54 10.49 10.66 5.48
C MET A 54 9.73 11.37 4.35
N PRO A 55 10.32 11.64 3.17
CA PRO A 55 9.60 12.30 2.09
C PRO A 55 8.36 11.51 1.66
N THR A 56 8.58 10.24 1.35
CA THR A 56 7.58 9.19 1.08
C THR A 56 8.19 7.83 1.44
N SER A 57 7.41 6.74 1.34
CA SER A 57 7.95 5.38 1.40
C SER A 57 8.38 4.91 0.00
N ARG A 58 9.20 3.86 -0.09
CA ARG A 58 9.57 3.27 -1.40
C ARG A 58 9.45 1.75 -1.37
N GLY A 59 9.55 1.12 -2.55
CA GLY A 59 9.65 -0.33 -2.65
C GLY A 59 8.31 -1.03 -2.88
N SER A 60 8.13 -2.19 -2.26
CA SER A 60 7.02 -3.11 -2.54
C SER A 60 5.68 -2.65 -1.95
N CYS A 61 4.58 -3.04 -2.60
CA CYS A 61 3.20 -2.91 -2.10
C CYS A 61 3.03 -3.52 -0.70
N SER A 62 3.83 -4.55 -0.39
CA SER A 62 3.86 -5.27 0.89
C SER A 62 4.39 -4.49 2.09
N GLY A 63 4.83 -3.25 1.90
CA GLY A 63 5.19 -2.35 3.01
C GLY A 63 4.03 -2.10 3.98
N SER A 64 2.78 -2.12 3.48
CA SER A 64 1.57 -1.99 4.31
C SER A 64 1.46 -3.15 5.33
N GLY A 65 1.83 -4.37 4.92
CA GLY A 65 1.84 -5.54 5.78
C GLY A 65 2.92 -5.51 6.86
N VAL A 66 4.11 -4.99 6.55
CA VAL A 66 5.15 -4.75 7.56
C VAL A 66 4.67 -3.75 8.60
N MET A 67 4.08 -2.63 8.15
CA MET A 67 3.55 -1.60 9.03
C MET A 67 2.45 -2.17 9.95
N LEU A 68 1.53 -2.95 9.40
CA LEU A 68 0.51 -3.66 10.19
C LEU A 68 1.14 -4.62 11.20
N ASP A 69 2.14 -5.40 10.80
CA ASP A 69 2.83 -6.36 11.68
C ASP A 69 3.52 -5.64 12.86
N LEU A 70 4.20 -4.52 12.60
CA LEU A 70 4.78 -3.68 13.65
C LEU A 70 3.72 -3.18 14.64
N MET A 71 2.55 -2.77 14.15
CA MET A 71 1.45 -2.30 15.01
C MET A 71 0.86 -3.43 15.87
N LEU A 72 0.62 -4.60 15.28
CA LEU A 72 0.09 -5.75 15.99
C LEU A 72 1.03 -6.24 17.09
N ASN A 73 2.34 -6.09 16.88
CA ASN A 73 3.38 -6.49 17.83
C ASN A 73 3.83 -5.36 18.79
N GLY A 74 3.18 -4.19 18.78
CA GLY A 74 3.51 -3.08 19.68
C GLY A 74 4.88 -2.43 19.40
N ARG A 75 5.33 -2.50 18.16
CA ARG A 75 6.65 -2.01 17.68
C ARG A 75 6.53 -0.91 16.63
N ALA A 76 5.33 -0.38 16.40
CA ALA A 76 5.12 0.70 15.45
C ALA A 76 5.89 1.98 15.86
N PRO A 77 6.24 2.83 14.89
CA PRO A 77 6.49 4.24 15.15
C PRO A 77 5.38 4.86 16.00
N ALA A 78 5.74 5.86 16.81
CA ALA A 78 4.76 6.69 17.49
C ALA A 78 3.93 7.48 16.48
N ALA A 79 4.53 7.89 15.36
CA ALA A 79 3.86 8.59 14.27
C ALA A 79 4.64 8.52 12.96
N LEU A 80 3.94 8.75 11.85
CA LEU A 80 4.53 8.95 10.52
C LEU A 80 4.23 10.37 10.02
N ILE A 81 5.25 11.05 9.50
CA ILE A 81 5.12 12.38 8.91
C ILE A 81 5.80 12.37 7.53
N PHE A 82 5.03 12.69 6.49
CA PHE A 82 5.49 12.71 5.10
C PHE A 82 5.52 14.13 4.53
N SER A 83 6.44 14.42 3.59
CA SER A 83 6.40 15.66 2.81
C SER A 83 5.75 15.50 1.44
N GLU A 84 5.60 14.26 0.97
CA GLU A 84 5.03 13.87 -0.32
C GLU A 84 3.83 12.92 -0.11
N PRO A 85 3.04 12.61 -1.17
CA PRO A 85 2.01 11.56 -1.09
C PRO A 85 2.63 10.19 -0.76
N GLU A 86 1.96 9.42 0.12
CA GLU A 86 2.42 8.10 0.55
C GLU A 86 1.24 7.21 0.94
N ASP A 87 0.93 6.18 0.16
CA ASP A 87 -0.26 5.35 0.38
C ASP A 87 0.04 4.01 1.07
N ILE A 88 1.28 3.53 1.04
CA ILE A 88 1.64 2.15 1.42
C ILE A 88 1.61 1.96 2.93
N LEU A 89 2.43 2.73 3.65
CA LEU A 89 2.49 2.67 5.11
C LEU A 89 1.21 3.24 5.71
N THR A 90 0.66 4.27 5.07
CA THR A 90 -0.62 4.85 5.47
C THR A 90 -1.77 3.83 5.42
N LEU A 91 -1.83 2.97 4.39
CA LEU A 91 -2.82 1.90 4.36
C LEU A 91 -2.62 0.89 5.50
N GLY A 92 -1.37 0.50 5.78
CA GLY A 92 -1.07 -0.38 6.91
C GLY A 92 -1.56 0.19 8.24
N ALA A 93 -1.32 1.50 8.45
CA ALA A 93 -1.80 2.23 9.63
C ALA A 93 -3.33 2.33 9.70
N LEU A 94 -3.98 2.58 8.56
CA LEU A 94 -5.44 2.66 8.44
C LEU A 94 -6.10 1.31 8.77
N ILE A 95 -5.55 0.21 8.27
CA ILE A 95 -6.03 -1.14 8.57
C ILE A 95 -5.84 -1.47 10.05
N GLY A 96 -4.68 -1.14 10.62
CA GLY A 96 -4.45 -1.26 12.07
C GLY A 96 -5.56 -0.57 12.88
N ALA A 97 -5.94 0.65 12.46
CA ALA A 97 -6.93 1.45 13.16
C ALA A 97 -8.35 0.89 13.00
N GLU A 98 -8.77 0.61 11.77
CA GLU A 98 -10.12 0.19 11.42
C GLU A 98 -10.43 -1.27 11.84
N MET A 99 -9.44 -2.15 11.83
CA MET A 99 -9.65 -3.59 12.05
C MET A 99 -9.16 -4.09 13.40
N PHE A 100 -8.12 -3.46 13.96
CA PHE A 100 -7.40 -4.01 15.12
C PHE A 100 -7.33 -3.03 16.30
N ALA A 101 -7.98 -1.87 16.22
CA ALA A 101 -7.95 -0.83 17.24
C ALA A 101 -6.51 -0.44 17.65
N ARG A 102 -5.59 -0.49 16.68
CA ARG A 102 -4.20 -0.03 16.81
C ARG A 102 -4.06 1.19 15.91
N SER A 103 -3.83 2.37 16.46
CA SER A 103 -3.74 3.60 15.67
C SER A 103 -2.43 4.32 15.94
N LEU A 104 -1.90 4.99 14.91
CA LEU A 104 -0.85 5.99 15.03
C LEU A 104 -1.20 7.16 14.11
N PRO A 105 -0.88 8.41 14.49
CA PRO A 105 -1.13 9.56 13.63
C PRO A 105 -0.23 9.51 12.39
N VAL A 106 -0.85 9.78 11.25
CA VAL A 106 -0.17 9.96 9.96
C VAL A 106 -0.48 11.35 9.45
N LEU A 107 0.56 12.12 9.14
CA LEU A 107 0.46 13.53 8.77
C LEU A 107 1.24 13.79 7.47
N ARG A 108 0.74 14.74 6.67
CA ARG A 108 1.47 15.30 5.52
C ARG A 108 1.79 16.76 5.75
N VAL A 109 3.03 17.17 5.56
CA VAL A 109 3.50 18.56 5.76
C VAL A 109 4.14 19.10 4.48
N SER A 110 4.32 20.42 4.38
CA SER A 110 5.11 21.00 3.30
C SER A 110 6.60 20.64 3.46
N ALA A 111 7.39 20.63 2.38
CA ALA A 111 8.84 20.40 2.46
C ALA A 111 9.55 21.38 3.43
N ALA A 112 9.09 22.63 3.49
CA ALA A 112 9.63 23.63 4.43
C ALA A 112 9.32 23.29 5.89
N ASP A 113 8.10 22.83 6.18
CA ASP A 113 7.69 22.40 7.52
C ASP A 113 8.35 21.08 7.91
N PHE A 114 8.52 20.15 6.95
CA PHE A 114 9.28 18.92 7.12
C PHE A 114 10.71 19.22 7.58
N ALA A 115 11.41 20.11 6.87
CA ALA A 115 12.78 20.50 7.22
C ALA A 115 12.88 21.10 8.63
N ARG A 116 11.90 21.91 9.04
CA ARG A 116 11.84 22.47 10.41
C ARG A 116 11.62 21.39 11.46
N LEU A 117 10.65 20.49 11.25
CA LEU A 117 10.36 19.38 12.15
C LEU A 117 11.53 18.40 12.28
N ALA A 118 12.25 18.14 11.19
CA ALA A 118 13.40 17.23 11.15
C ALA A 118 14.57 17.67 12.06
N THR A 119 14.66 18.95 12.39
CA THR A 119 15.70 19.48 13.31
C THR A 119 15.38 19.28 14.79
N GLN A 120 14.15 18.90 15.13
CA GLN A 120 13.72 18.77 16.51
C GLN A 120 14.25 17.46 17.11
N PRO A 121 14.66 17.42 18.39
CA PRO A 121 15.06 16.17 19.04
C PRO A 121 13.85 15.26 19.32
N ARG A 122 12.69 15.87 19.55
CA ARG A 122 11.45 15.22 19.93
C ARG A 122 10.27 16.03 19.42
N LEU A 123 9.20 15.34 19.03
CA LEU A 123 7.95 15.97 18.63
C LEU A 123 6.81 15.39 19.44
N ARG A 124 5.81 16.24 19.69
CA ARG A 124 4.51 15.85 20.23
C ARG A 124 3.43 16.21 19.21
N ILE A 125 2.63 15.22 18.85
CA ILE A 125 1.50 15.35 17.95
C ILE A 125 0.25 15.35 18.81
N GLU A 126 -0.46 16.46 18.76
CA GLU A 126 -1.73 16.67 19.43
C GLU A 126 -2.86 16.71 18.40
N ASP A 127 -4.10 16.88 18.85
CA ASP A 127 -5.23 16.98 17.94
C ASP A 127 -5.05 18.15 16.97
N ASP A 128 -4.62 19.33 17.43
CA ASP A 128 -4.64 20.56 16.63
C ASP A 128 -3.25 21.05 16.16
N ALA A 129 -2.16 20.40 16.58
CA ALA A 129 -0.82 20.82 16.21
C ALA A 129 0.25 19.75 16.42
N ILE A 130 1.33 19.87 15.64
CA ILE A 130 2.64 19.28 15.93
C ILE A 130 3.45 20.32 16.71
N THR A 131 4.05 19.90 17.83
CA THR A 131 4.85 20.78 18.70
C THR A 131 6.25 20.21 18.92
N GLY A 132 7.23 21.12 18.96
CA GLY A 132 8.63 20.89 19.32
C GLY A 132 9.17 22.09 20.10
N GLU A 133 10.48 22.13 20.33
CA GLU A 133 11.14 23.23 21.04
C GLU A 133 11.04 24.54 20.24
N GLY A 134 10.19 25.47 20.70
CA GLY A 134 9.94 26.73 20.01
C GLY A 134 9.22 26.60 18.66
N LEU A 135 8.70 25.40 18.35
CA LEU A 135 8.03 25.08 17.08
C LEU A 135 6.58 24.66 17.34
N ARG A 136 5.65 25.27 16.61
CA ARG A 136 4.25 24.83 16.53
C ARG A 136 3.80 24.87 15.07
N ILE A 137 3.29 23.75 14.58
CA ILE A 137 2.71 23.62 13.24
C ILE A 137 1.25 23.18 13.41
N PRO A 138 0.26 24.03 13.07
CA PRO A 138 -1.15 23.65 13.17
C PRO A 138 -1.44 22.42 12.31
N ILE A 139 -2.30 21.53 12.80
CA ILE A 139 -2.86 20.40 12.05
C ILE A 139 -4.27 20.77 11.61
N ALA A 140 -4.58 20.55 10.35
CA ALA A 140 -5.93 20.65 9.81
C ALA A 140 -6.32 19.34 9.14
N ASP A 141 -7.63 19.09 9.12
CA ASP A 141 -8.19 18.07 8.25
C ASP A 141 -7.90 18.41 6.78
N PRO A 142 -7.79 17.40 5.91
CA PRO A 142 -7.63 17.64 4.49
C PRO A 142 -8.81 18.50 4.03
N PRO A 143 -8.58 19.46 3.11
CA PRO A 143 -9.64 20.32 2.62
C PRO A 143 -10.81 19.45 2.21
N GLY A 144 -12.03 19.79 2.64
CA GLY A 144 -13.23 18.98 2.40
C GLY A 144 -13.58 18.93 0.92
N HIS A 145 -12.85 18.14 0.14
CA HIS A 145 -13.27 17.72 -1.18
C HIS A 145 -14.33 16.65 -0.95
N ALA A 146 -15.56 16.97 -1.34
CA ALA A 146 -16.66 16.03 -1.23
C ALA A 146 -16.39 14.86 -2.17
N LEU A 147 -15.89 13.75 -1.63
CA LEU A 147 -15.84 12.48 -2.35
C LEU A 147 -17.27 12.12 -2.75
N ALA A 148 -17.56 12.21 -4.04
CA ALA A 148 -18.86 11.93 -4.60
C ALA A 148 -19.11 10.42 -4.58
N LEU A 149 -19.94 10.00 -3.62
CA LEU A 149 -20.38 8.63 -3.48
C LEU A 149 -21.73 8.43 -4.14
N THR A 150 -21.84 7.40 -4.97
CA THR A 150 -23.11 6.94 -5.55
C THR A 150 -24.03 6.41 -4.44
N GLU A 151 -25.31 6.19 -4.75
CA GLU A 151 -26.22 5.53 -3.82
C GLU A 151 -25.73 4.12 -3.45
N GLY A 152 -25.15 3.39 -4.42
CA GLY A 152 -24.54 2.09 -4.20
C GLY A 152 -23.37 2.13 -3.21
N ASP A 153 -22.48 3.11 -3.35
CA ASP A 153 -21.33 3.28 -2.44
C ASP A 153 -21.80 3.56 -1.01
N ARG A 154 -22.79 4.44 -0.85
CA ARG A 154 -23.36 4.77 0.48
C ARG A 154 -24.07 3.57 1.10
N ALA A 155 -24.75 2.76 0.30
CA ALA A 155 -25.40 1.55 0.77
C ALA A 155 -24.39 0.50 1.25
N ILE A 156 -23.25 0.34 0.56
CA ILE A 156 -22.14 -0.51 1.03
C ILE A 156 -21.60 0.00 2.35
N LEU A 157 -21.30 1.31 2.46
CA LEU A 157 -20.86 1.94 3.72
C LEU A 157 -21.84 1.72 4.87
N ALA A 158 -23.14 1.76 4.59
CA ALA A 158 -24.21 1.53 5.56
C ALA A 158 -24.40 0.04 5.91
N GLY A 159 -23.61 -0.87 5.34
CA GLY A 159 -23.63 -2.29 5.69
C GLY A 159 -24.55 -3.17 4.87
N ARG A 160 -25.10 -2.69 3.73
CA ARG A 160 -25.98 -3.49 2.86
C ARG A 160 -25.35 -4.85 2.50
N ASP A 161 -24.04 -4.84 2.25
CA ASP A 161 -23.31 -5.99 1.72
C ASP A 161 -22.42 -6.67 2.78
N GLY A 162 -22.74 -6.46 4.06
CA GLY A 162 -22.04 -7.06 5.19
C GLY A 162 -20.90 -6.20 5.76
N GLU A 163 -20.41 -6.62 6.93
CA GLU A 163 -19.42 -5.88 7.71
C GLU A 163 -18.09 -5.73 6.97
N ALA A 164 -17.60 -6.82 6.34
CA ALA A 164 -16.37 -6.79 5.57
C ALA A 164 -16.42 -5.80 4.39
N ALA A 165 -17.54 -5.75 3.67
CA ALA A 165 -17.70 -4.83 2.54
C ALA A 165 -17.81 -3.36 3.01
N ALA A 166 -18.51 -3.11 4.12
CA ALA A 166 -18.57 -1.78 4.73
C ALA A 166 -17.19 -1.30 5.20
N LEU A 167 -16.42 -2.18 5.84
CA LEU A 167 -15.03 -1.93 6.25
C LEU A 167 -14.13 -1.61 5.04
N ALA A 168 -14.16 -2.48 4.01
CA ALA A 168 -13.41 -2.27 2.77
C ALA A 168 -13.77 -0.92 2.11
N MET A 169 -15.04 -0.54 2.10
CA MET A 169 -15.49 0.73 1.55
C MET A 169 -15.05 1.94 2.39
N ARG A 170 -15.00 1.84 3.73
CA ARG A 170 -14.41 2.89 4.57
C ARG A 170 -12.94 3.10 4.25
N ILE A 171 -12.20 2.00 4.09
CA ILE A 171 -10.78 2.03 3.69
C ILE A 171 -10.61 2.71 2.32
N ILE A 172 -11.39 2.30 1.31
CA ILE A 172 -11.37 2.91 -0.03
C ILE A 172 -11.69 4.41 0.05
N CYS A 173 -12.69 4.82 0.81
CA CYS A 173 -13.05 6.22 0.95
C CYS A 173 -11.94 7.05 1.63
N ALA A 174 -11.21 6.48 2.59
CA ALA A 174 -10.08 7.14 3.23
C ALA A 174 -8.92 7.32 2.24
N ILE A 175 -8.53 6.25 1.54
CA ILE A 175 -7.48 6.31 0.50
C ILE A 175 -7.87 7.26 -0.64
N ALA A 176 -9.12 7.23 -1.09
CA ALA A 176 -9.61 8.12 -2.14
C ALA A 176 -9.44 9.60 -1.76
N ARG A 177 -9.76 9.97 -0.51
CA ARG A 177 -9.55 11.34 -0.02
C ARG A 177 -8.06 11.69 0.08
N GLN A 178 -7.24 10.74 0.50
CA GLN A 178 -5.81 10.94 0.58
C GLN A 178 -5.19 11.19 -0.81
N GLN A 179 -5.64 10.44 -1.81
CA GLN A 179 -5.24 10.59 -3.21
C GLN A 179 -5.87 11.80 -3.90
N GLY A 180 -6.76 12.54 -3.22
CA GLY A 180 -7.46 13.69 -3.78
C GLY A 180 -8.53 13.33 -4.81
N ALA A 181 -9.01 12.09 -4.83
CA ALA A 181 -10.04 11.63 -5.74
C ALA A 181 -11.38 12.34 -5.46
N ALA A 182 -12.01 12.84 -6.52
CA ALA A 182 -13.33 13.47 -6.42
C ALA A 182 -14.48 12.45 -6.41
N ALA A 183 -14.25 11.24 -6.90
CA ALA A 183 -15.24 10.16 -7.00
C ALA A 183 -14.55 8.79 -6.93
N LEU A 184 -15.36 7.74 -6.95
CA LEU A 184 -14.91 6.36 -7.15
C LEU A 184 -15.28 5.88 -8.55
N THR A 185 -14.49 4.96 -9.11
CA THR A 185 -14.79 4.25 -10.37
C THR A 185 -15.09 2.78 -10.11
N ASP A 186 -15.79 2.15 -11.04
CA ASP A 186 -15.99 0.70 -11.03
C ASP A 186 -14.71 0.02 -11.52
N ILE A 187 -14.38 -1.11 -10.90
CA ILE A 187 -13.40 -2.04 -11.45
C ILE A 187 -14.10 -3.26 -12.01
N SER A 188 -13.50 -3.85 -13.03
CA SER A 188 -14.01 -5.03 -13.71
C SER A 188 -13.46 -6.35 -13.15
N ARG A 189 -12.25 -6.33 -12.59
CA ARG A 189 -11.55 -7.52 -12.07
C ARG A 189 -10.44 -7.16 -11.09
N GLY A 190 -10.07 -8.14 -10.26
CA GLY A 190 -9.00 -8.04 -9.27
C GLY A 190 -7.89 -9.09 -9.47
N HIS A 191 -6.72 -8.82 -8.88
CA HIS A 191 -5.65 -9.79 -8.68
C HIS A 191 -4.99 -9.53 -7.34
N ILE A 192 -5.16 -10.46 -6.40
CA ILE A 192 -4.71 -10.31 -5.02
C ILE A 192 -3.20 -10.51 -4.94
N ASP A 193 -2.49 -9.48 -4.51
CA ASP A 193 -1.04 -9.44 -4.27
C ASP A 193 -0.69 -9.81 -2.81
N GLY A 194 -1.53 -9.39 -1.86
CA GLY A 194 -1.37 -9.64 -0.41
C GLY A 194 -1.49 -11.11 0.03
N CYS A 195 -1.29 -12.09 -0.85
CA CYS A 195 -1.34 -13.53 -0.61
C CYS A 195 0.04 -14.18 -0.40
N ILE A 196 1.13 -13.41 -0.46
CA ILE A 196 2.46 -13.87 -0.07
C ILE A 196 2.56 -13.82 1.47
N LEU A 197 2.98 -14.92 2.10
CA LEU A 197 3.28 -14.99 3.54
C LEU A 197 4.64 -14.35 3.83
N ALA A 198 4.68 -13.05 3.61
CA ALA A 198 5.77 -12.15 3.89
C ALA A 198 5.96 -11.95 5.42
N HIS A 199 4.83 -11.78 6.12
CA HIS A 199 4.76 -11.55 7.57
C HIS A 199 3.48 -12.20 8.13
N PRO A 200 3.41 -12.46 9.45
CA PRO A 200 2.17 -12.93 10.09
C PRO A 200 0.95 -12.04 9.84
N ALA A 201 1.13 -10.72 9.75
CA ALA A 201 0.06 -9.78 9.48
C ALA A 201 -0.78 -10.09 8.23
N ASN A 202 -0.18 -10.61 7.14
CA ASN A 202 -0.92 -10.95 5.92
C ASN A 202 -1.95 -12.06 6.17
N LEU A 203 -1.56 -13.07 6.95
CA LEU A 203 -2.46 -14.14 7.37
C LEU A 203 -3.56 -13.63 8.30
N VAL A 204 -3.19 -12.81 9.30
CA VAL A 204 -4.14 -12.23 10.25
C VAL A 204 -5.18 -11.38 9.54
N PHE A 205 -4.77 -10.52 8.60
CA PHE A 205 -5.67 -9.71 7.80
C PHE A 205 -6.63 -10.57 6.97
N ALA A 206 -6.10 -11.53 6.19
CA ALA A 206 -6.90 -12.35 5.29
C ALA A 206 -7.92 -13.22 6.04
N GLU A 207 -7.51 -13.84 7.16
CA GLU A 207 -8.44 -14.62 7.99
C GLU A 207 -9.48 -13.72 8.64
N LYS A 208 -9.10 -12.55 9.15
CA LYS A 208 -10.06 -11.60 9.73
C LYS A 208 -11.09 -11.14 8.70
N MET A 209 -10.69 -10.83 7.48
CA MET A 209 -11.63 -10.46 6.41
C MET A 209 -12.57 -11.62 6.06
N ALA A 210 -12.05 -12.85 5.99
CA ALA A 210 -12.88 -14.03 5.76
C ALA A 210 -13.88 -14.28 6.91
N GLU A 211 -13.46 -14.10 8.18
CA GLU A 211 -14.33 -14.18 9.36
C GLU A 211 -15.45 -13.13 9.35
N LEU A 212 -15.15 -11.93 8.86
CA LEU A 212 -16.14 -10.86 8.67
C LEU A 212 -17.08 -11.10 7.47
N GLY A 213 -16.92 -12.23 6.76
CA GLY A 213 -17.78 -12.63 5.65
C GLY A 213 -17.46 -11.94 4.32
N ALA A 214 -16.22 -11.47 4.12
CA ALA A 214 -15.80 -10.88 2.84
C ALA A 214 -16.08 -11.83 1.67
N GLN A 215 -16.61 -11.28 0.58
CA GLN A 215 -16.79 -11.98 -0.70
C GLN A 215 -16.42 -11.01 -1.83
N VAL A 216 -15.61 -11.46 -2.78
CA VAL A 216 -15.28 -10.65 -3.97
C VAL A 216 -16.50 -10.50 -4.86
N ARG A 217 -16.70 -9.29 -5.40
CA ARG A 217 -17.80 -8.96 -6.31
C ARG A 217 -17.43 -9.09 -7.77
N VAL A 218 -16.14 -8.92 -8.07
CA VAL A 218 -15.58 -8.98 -9.42
C VAL A 218 -14.74 -10.24 -9.58
N PRO A 219 -14.59 -10.79 -10.79
CA PRO A 219 -13.65 -11.87 -11.06
C PRO A 219 -12.27 -11.52 -10.50
N THR A 220 -11.79 -12.32 -9.56
CA THR A 220 -10.56 -12.01 -8.81
C THR A 220 -9.67 -13.24 -8.79
N THR A 221 -8.42 -13.07 -9.19
CA THR A 221 -7.39 -14.13 -9.18
C THR A 221 -6.42 -13.94 -8.02
N ILE A 222 -5.63 -14.96 -7.72
CA ILE A 222 -4.63 -14.95 -6.64
C ILE A 222 -3.22 -14.97 -7.26
N ASN A 223 -2.35 -14.09 -6.79
CA ASN A 223 -0.93 -14.06 -7.14
C ASN A 223 -0.23 -15.36 -6.67
N ALA A 224 1.04 -15.54 -7.05
CA ALA A 224 1.91 -16.53 -6.48
C ALA A 224 1.90 -16.47 -4.95
N ILE A 225 1.98 -17.64 -4.33
CA ILE A 225 1.98 -17.81 -2.88
C ILE A 225 3.34 -18.35 -2.44
N SER A 226 3.62 -18.29 -1.14
CA SER A 226 4.95 -18.61 -0.61
C SER A 226 5.37 -20.07 -0.70
N VAL A 227 4.47 -20.97 -1.11
CA VAL A 227 4.72 -22.40 -1.20
C VAL A 227 4.01 -23.01 -2.41
N ASP A 228 4.56 -24.08 -2.97
CA ASP A 228 3.79 -24.96 -3.86
C ASP A 228 2.68 -25.62 -3.04
N ARG A 229 1.43 -25.16 -3.23
CA ARG A 229 0.28 -25.61 -2.43
C ARG A 229 0.11 -27.12 -2.40
N GLU A 230 0.48 -27.81 -3.46
CA GLU A 230 0.26 -29.25 -3.61
C GLU A 230 1.46 -30.08 -3.16
N HIS A 231 2.67 -29.52 -3.20
CA HIS A 231 3.91 -30.30 -3.03
C HIS A 231 4.88 -29.77 -1.98
N TRP A 232 4.55 -28.71 -1.24
CA TRP A 232 5.49 -28.11 -0.29
C TRP A 232 6.00 -29.08 0.78
N GLN A 233 5.18 -30.05 1.22
CA GLN A 233 5.65 -31.08 2.17
C GLN A 233 6.75 -31.95 1.56
N ALA A 234 6.61 -32.33 0.28
CA ALA A 234 7.59 -33.14 -0.44
C ALA A 234 8.88 -32.35 -0.74
N GLN A 235 8.80 -31.01 -0.82
CA GLN A 235 9.94 -30.12 -0.97
C GLN A 235 10.71 -29.89 0.35
N GLY A 236 10.23 -30.44 1.47
CA GLY A 236 10.87 -30.28 2.78
C GLY A 236 10.72 -28.89 3.37
N VAL A 237 9.70 -28.12 2.95
CA VAL A 237 9.37 -26.84 3.55
C VAL A 237 8.95 -27.04 5.01
N ASP A 238 9.37 -26.14 5.89
CA ASP A 238 9.00 -26.17 7.31
C ASP A 238 7.47 -26.31 7.48
N PRO A 239 6.98 -27.29 8.28
CA PRO A 239 5.56 -27.55 8.44
C PRO A 239 4.72 -26.37 8.93
N ASP A 240 5.26 -25.54 9.81
CA ASP A 240 4.54 -24.37 10.33
C ASP A 240 4.44 -23.29 9.26
N PHE A 241 5.53 -22.99 8.55
CA PHE A 241 5.51 -22.04 7.44
C PHE A 241 4.56 -22.49 6.32
N GLY A 242 4.66 -23.75 5.87
CA GLY A 242 3.83 -24.29 4.80
C GLY A 242 2.34 -24.30 5.15
N ALA A 243 2.00 -24.64 6.40
CA ALA A 243 0.61 -24.59 6.88
C ALA A 243 0.07 -23.16 6.93
N ARG A 244 0.86 -22.18 7.42
CA ARG A 244 0.46 -20.76 7.45
C ARG A 244 0.27 -20.19 6.04
N ALA A 245 1.17 -20.51 5.11
CA ALA A 245 1.08 -20.05 3.72
C ALA A 245 -0.15 -20.64 3.01
N SER A 246 -0.44 -21.93 3.27
CA SER A 246 -1.65 -22.58 2.73
C SER A 246 -2.94 -21.95 3.28
N ARG A 247 -3.00 -21.68 4.59
CA ARG A 247 -4.15 -21.00 5.22
C ARG A 247 -4.41 -19.61 4.66
N LEU A 248 -3.35 -18.86 4.35
CA LEU A 248 -3.45 -17.55 3.70
C LEU A 248 -4.14 -17.67 2.35
N ALA A 249 -3.69 -18.60 1.50
CA ALA A 249 -4.32 -18.89 0.22
C ALA A 249 -5.79 -19.37 0.39
N ASP A 250 -6.05 -20.23 1.38
CA ASP A 250 -7.39 -20.73 1.68
C ASP A 250 -8.35 -19.61 2.08
N ALA A 251 -7.89 -18.61 2.84
CA ALA A 251 -8.69 -17.46 3.21
C ALA A 251 -9.21 -16.71 1.98
N TYR A 252 -8.33 -16.42 1.01
CA TYR A 252 -8.73 -15.76 -0.24
C TYR A 252 -9.65 -16.63 -1.10
N VAL A 253 -9.43 -17.94 -1.16
CA VAL A 253 -10.34 -18.87 -1.86
C VAL A 253 -11.73 -18.89 -1.21
N ARG A 254 -11.83 -18.89 0.13
CA ARG A 254 -13.12 -18.79 0.83
C ARG A 254 -13.85 -17.46 0.56
N MET A 255 -13.12 -16.40 0.27
CA MET A 255 -13.66 -15.10 -0.13
C MET A 255 -14.07 -15.05 -1.62
N GLY A 256 -13.98 -16.16 -2.36
CA GLY A 256 -14.41 -16.27 -3.76
C GLY A 256 -13.32 -16.00 -4.80
N CYS A 257 -12.05 -15.86 -4.39
CA CYS A 257 -10.95 -15.67 -5.34
C CYS A 257 -10.62 -16.97 -6.08
N ARG A 258 -10.32 -16.87 -7.37
CA ARG A 258 -9.89 -17.99 -8.22
C ARG A 258 -8.41 -18.33 -7.97
N PRO A 259 -8.07 -19.57 -7.59
CA PRO A 259 -6.71 -19.98 -7.26
C PRO A 259 -5.82 -20.15 -8.50
N SER A 260 -5.32 -19.05 -9.07
CA SER A 260 -4.40 -19.08 -10.22
C SER A 260 -2.93 -19.18 -9.85
N PHE A 261 -2.55 -18.75 -8.64
CA PHE A 261 -1.20 -18.81 -8.07
C PHE A 261 -0.08 -18.40 -9.03
N THR A 262 -0.23 -17.24 -9.68
CA THR A 262 0.78 -16.72 -10.61
C THR A 262 0.92 -15.22 -10.48
N CYS A 263 2.16 -14.74 -10.49
CA CYS A 263 2.49 -13.31 -10.62
C CYS A 263 2.42 -12.79 -12.04
N ALA A 264 2.10 -13.65 -13.01
CA ALA A 264 1.93 -13.27 -14.40
C ALA A 264 0.46 -13.45 -14.84
N PRO A 265 -0.51 -12.75 -14.22
CA PRO A 265 -1.93 -12.91 -14.55
C PRO A 265 -2.24 -12.53 -16.00
N TYR A 266 -1.40 -11.72 -16.64
CA TYR A 266 -1.47 -11.36 -18.06
C TYR A 266 -1.18 -12.53 -19.02
N LEU A 267 -0.63 -13.65 -18.53
CA LEU A 267 -0.49 -14.90 -19.30
C LEU A 267 -1.74 -15.79 -19.21
N LEU A 268 -2.69 -15.47 -18.35
CA LEU A 268 -3.95 -16.20 -18.27
C LEU A 268 -4.82 -15.90 -19.50
N THR A 269 -5.73 -16.83 -19.81
CA THR A 269 -6.62 -16.72 -20.98
C THR A 269 -7.55 -15.51 -20.91
N ASP A 270 -8.03 -15.18 -19.71
CA ASP A 270 -8.93 -14.06 -19.44
C ASP A 270 -8.14 -12.83 -18.94
N ARG A 271 -7.35 -12.25 -19.84
CA ARG A 271 -6.57 -11.03 -19.58
C ARG A 271 -7.40 -9.76 -19.84
N PRO A 272 -7.09 -8.65 -19.13
CA PRO A 272 -7.75 -7.36 -19.35
C PRO A 272 -7.70 -6.88 -20.80
N GLN A 273 -8.69 -6.08 -21.19
CA GLN A 273 -8.76 -5.43 -22.49
C GLN A 273 -8.32 -3.96 -22.42
N PRO A 274 -7.97 -3.33 -23.56
CA PRO A 274 -7.65 -1.91 -23.60
C PRO A 274 -8.79 -1.04 -23.04
N GLY A 275 -8.44 -0.10 -22.15
CA GLY A 275 -9.38 0.82 -21.51
C GLY A 275 -10.10 0.26 -20.28
N GLU A 276 -9.86 -1.00 -19.90
CA GLU A 276 -10.51 -1.61 -18.75
C GLU A 276 -9.88 -1.14 -17.42
N ASP A 277 -10.71 -0.65 -16.50
CA ASP A 277 -10.33 -0.36 -15.12
C ASP A 277 -10.28 -1.66 -14.31
N ILE A 278 -9.11 -1.99 -13.75
CA ILE A 278 -8.86 -3.23 -12.98
C ILE A 278 -8.20 -2.90 -11.63
N ALA A 279 -8.12 -3.88 -10.73
CA ALA A 279 -7.41 -3.79 -9.46
C ALA A 279 -6.32 -4.86 -9.36
N TRP A 280 -5.19 -4.61 -10.00
CA TRP A 280 -3.98 -5.44 -9.86
C TRP A 280 -2.93 -4.64 -9.09
N ALA A 281 -2.31 -5.25 -8.08
CA ALA A 281 -1.28 -4.59 -7.26
C ALA A 281 0.14 -5.12 -7.53
N GLU A 282 0.27 -6.36 -8.03
CA GLU A 282 1.56 -6.98 -8.38
C GLU A 282 2.35 -6.10 -9.37
N SER A 283 3.60 -5.81 -9.04
CA SER A 283 4.40 -4.76 -9.67
C SER A 283 4.64 -5.03 -11.17
N ASN A 284 4.97 -6.25 -11.57
CA ASN A 284 5.16 -6.56 -12.99
C ASN A 284 3.84 -6.49 -13.77
N ALA A 285 2.72 -6.87 -13.13
CA ALA A 285 1.42 -7.01 -13.74
C ALA A 285 0.79 -5.64 -13.95
N VAL A 286 0.99 -4.71 -13.01
CA VAL A 286 0.62 -3.30 -13.13
C VAL A 286 1.31 -2.67 -14.35
N VAL A 287 2.64 -2.83 -14.47
CA VAL A 287 3.39 -2.27 -15.60
C VAL A 287 2.91 -2.88 -16.92
N TYR A 288 2.73 -4.20 -16.98
CA TYR A 288 2.26 -4.88 -18.20
C TYR A 288 0.82 -4.48 -18.56
N ALA A 289 -0.09 -4.37 -17.58
CA ALA A 289 -1.47 -3.98 -17.80
C ALA A 289 -1.57 -2.58 -18.41
N ASN A 290 -0.84 -1.61 -17.86
CA ASN A 290 -0.89 -0.23 -18.36
C ASN A 290 -0.20 -0.06 -19.71
N SER A 291 0.99 -0.64 -19.87
CA SER A 291 1.86 -0.37 -21.02
C SER A 291 1.61 -1.28 -22.22
N VAL A 292 1.24 -2.54 -21.99
CA VAL A 292 1.08 -3.54 -23.07
C VAL A 292 -0.39 -3.80 -23.37
N LEU A 293 -1.22 -3.98 -22.34
CA LEU A 293 -2.65 -4.27 -22.53
C LEU A 293 -3.49 -3.01 -22.72
N GLY A 294 -2.99 -1.84 -22.30
CA GLY A 294 -3.76 -0.59 -22.30
C GLY A 294 -4.88 -0.57 -21.26
N ALA A 295 -4.89 -1.50 -20.31
CA ALA A 295 -5.77 -1.46 -19.14
C ALA A 295 -5.30 -0.38 -18.15
N ARG A 296 -6.08 -0.14 -17.09
CA ARG A 296 -5.85 0.92 -16.12
C ARG A 296 -5.82 0.33 -14.72
N THR A 297 -4.68 0.46 -14.04
CA THR A 297 -4.54 0.11 -12.61
C THR A 297 -3.28 0.77 -12.07
N PRO A 298 -3.34 1.59 -11.02
CA PRO A 298 -2.14 2.06 -10.37
C PRO A 298 -1.53 0.91 -9.54
N LYS A 299 -0.31 1.12 -9.08
CA LYS A 299 0.33 0.23 -8.10
C LYS A 299 -0.28 0.50 -6.72
N HIS A 300 -1.25 -0.31 -6.34
CA HIS A 300 -1.92 -0.23 -5.04
C HIS A 300 -1.08 -0.91 -3.94
N PRO A 301 -1.17 -0.49 -2.67
CA PRO A 301 -0.57 -1.23 -1.59
C PRO A 301 -1.32 -2.54 -1.32
N ASP A 302 -0.63 -3.54 -0.75
CA ASP A 302 -1.25 -4.81 -0.36
C ASP A 302 -2.44 -4.52 0.58
N TYR A 303 -3.51 -5.31 0.43
CA TYR A 303 -4.81 -5.21 1.13
C TYR A 303 -5.84 -4.30 0.46
N LEU A 304 -5.41 -3.26 -0.26
CA LEU A 304 -6.35 -2.38 -0.97
C LEU A 304 -6.97 -3.10 -2.17
N ASP A 305 -6.20 -3.94 -2.85
CA ASP A 305 -6.64 -4.87 -3.89
C ASP A 305 -7.84 -5.73 -3.48
N LEU A 306 -7.81 -6.33 -2.28
CA LEU A 306 -8.93 -7.07 -1.72
C LEU A 306 -10.12 -6.15 -1.44
N CYS A 307 -9.88 -4.98 -0.84
CA CYS A 307 -10.95 -4.02 -0.54
C CYS A 307 -11.68 -3.60 -1.82
N MET A 308 -10.92 -3.34 -2.89
CA MET A 308 -11.46 -3.00 -4.20
C MET A 308 -12.22 -4.19 -4.80
N ALA A 309 -11.69 -5.41 -4.71
CA ALA A 309 -12.35 -6.62 -5.21
C ALA A 309 -13.69 -6.93 -4.50
N VAL A 310 -13.75 -6.73 -3.18
CA VAL A 310 -14.96 -6.94 -2.36
C VAL A 310 -16.04 -5.91 -2.66
N THR A 311 -15.65 -4.66 -2.91
CA THR A 311 -16.61 -3.57 -3.18
C THR A 311 -16.95 -3.42 -4.66
N GLY A 312 -16.03 -3.82 -5.55
CA GLY A 312 -16.05 -3.51 -6.98
C GLY A 312 -15.63 -2.08 -7.30
N ARG A 313 -15.00 -1.35 -6.36
CA ARG A 313 -14.80 0.10 -6.44
C ARG A 313 -13.36 0.50 -6.19
N ALA A 314 -12.90 1.53 -6.89
CA ALA A 314 -11.56 2.09 -6.78
C ALA A 314 -11.63 3.62 -6.61
N PRO A 315 -10.64 4.24 -5.95
CA PRO A 315 -10.43 5.68 -6.08
C PRO A 315 -10.26 6.08 -7.55
N LEU A 316 -11.03 7.05 -8.04
CA LEU A 316 -10.82 7.61 -9.38
C LEU A 316 -9.66 8.61 -9.32
N ALA A 317 -8.44 8.09 -9.40
CA ALA A 317 -7.19 8.84 -9.35
C ALA A 317 -6.09 8.17 -10.18
N GLY A 318 -4.99 8.90 -10.42
CA GLY A 318 -3.84 8.40 -11.16
C GLY A 318 -4.24 7.84 -12.53
N VAL A 319 -3.68 6.70 -12.91
CA VAL A 319 -3.86 6.08 -14.25
C VAL A 319 -5.29 5.68 -14.63
N TYR A 320 -6.26 5.78 -13.71
CA TYR A 320 -7.68 5.68 -14.08
C TYR A 320 -8.17 6.91 -14.86
N LEU A 321 -7.50 8.06 -14.72
CA LEU A 321 -7.78 9.31 -15.44
C LEU A 321 -6.97 9.40 -16.74
N ASP A 322 -7.59 9.86 -17.82
CA ASP A 322 -6.93 10.03 -19.12
C ASP A 322 -5.80 11.07 -19.05
N GLU A 323 -6.02 12.15 -18.29
CA GLU A 323 -5.04 13.23 -18.12
C GLU A 323 -3.75 12.73 -17.47
N ALA A 324 -3.87 11.83 -16.49
CA ALA A 324 -2.73 11.26 -15.76
C ALA A 324 -1.95 10.20 -16.56
N ARG A 325 -2.44 9.82 -17.75
CA ARG A 325 -1.74 8.90 -18.67
C ARG A 325 -0.98 9.64 -19.77
N ARG A 326 -0.99 10.98 -19.76
CA ARG A 326 -0.20 11.77 -20.72
C ARG A 326 1.29 11.66 -20.36
N PRO A 327 2.18 11.32 -21.31
CA PRO A 327 3.60 11.21 -21.02
C PRO A 327 4.18 12.58 -20.67
N GLU A 328 4.88 12.67 -19.54
CA GLU A 328 5.62 13.88 -19.15
C GLU A 328 7.08 13.85 -19.62
N LEU A 329 7.61 12.67 -19.90
CA LEU A 329 8.98 12.42 -20.35
C LEU A 329 8.97 11.42 -21.50
N VAL A 330 9.74 11.71 -22.55
CA VAL A 330 10.00 10.78 -23.65
C VAL A 330 11.50 10.48 -23.65
N LEU A 331 11.84 9.20 -23.57
CA LEU A 331 13.22 8.72 -23.62
C LEU A 331 13.47 8.07 -24.98
N GLU A 332 14.36 8.65 -25.76
CA GLU A 332 14.86 8.05 -26.99
C GLU A 332 16.13 7.26 -26.67
N VAL A 333 16.14 5.97 -27.00
CA VAL A 333 17.20 5.03 -26.64
C VAL A 333 17.73 4.39 -27.91
N GLU A 334 19.02 4.56 -28.17
CA GLU A 334 19.73 3.81 -29.21
C GLU A 334 20.32 2.54 -28.57
N PRO A 335 19.76 1.35 -28.84
CA PRO A 335 20.31 0.11 -28.30
C PRO A 335 21.66 -0.21 -28.97
N PRO A 336 22.57 -0.94 -28.28
CA PRO A 336 23.74 -1.50 -28.94
C PRO A 336 23.31 -2.48 -30.04
N ALA A 337 24.20 -2.77 -31.01
CA ALA A 337 23.86 -3.59 -32.18
C ALA A 337 23.41 -5.02 -31.84
N ASP A 338 23.87 -5.56 -30.71
CA ASP A 338 23.54 -6.90 -30.19
C ASP A 338 23.41 -6.82 -28.66
N PRO A 339 22.28 -6.30 -28.13
CA PRO A 339 22.09 -6.18 -26.70
C PRO A 339 21.88 -7.57 -26.10
N ASP A 340 22.66 -7.91 -25.07
CA ASP A 340 22.35 -9.06 -24.23
C ASP A 340 21.23 -8.73 -23.22
N ASP A 341 20.79 -9.74 -22.46
CA ASP A 341 19.69 -9.60 -21.49
C ASP A 341 19.95 -8.57 -20.38
N SER A 342 21.20 -8.13 -20.17
CA SER A 342 21.53 -7.11 -19.17
C SER A 342 21.09 -5.69 -19.61
N PHE A 343 20.88 -5.48 -20.91
CA PHE A 343 20.47 -4.18 -21.44
C PHE A 343 19.11 -3.71 -20.90
N TRP A 344 18.12 -4.59 -20.85
CA TRP A 344 16.75 -4.26 -20.43
C TRP A 344 16.61 -3.81 -18.97
N PRO A 345 17.16 -4.53 -17.97
CA PRO A 345 17.12 -4.05 -16.59
C PRO A 345 17.95 -2.78 -16.40
N LEU A 346 19.07 -2.62 -17.11
CA LEU A 346 19.85 -1.38 -17.06
C LEU A 346 19.07 -0.20 -17.64
N LEU A 347 18.41 -0.39 -18.78
CA LEU A 347 17.54 0.62 -19.37
C LEU A 347 16.40 0.98 -18.41
N GLY A 348 15.76 -0.01 -17.79
CA GLY A 348 14.74 0.23 -16.77
C GLY A 348 15.26 1.04 -15.58
N HIS A 349 16.48 0.76 -15.10
CA HIS A 349 17.12 1.51 -14.03
C HIS A 349 17.41 2.97 -14.43
N VAL A 350 17.97 3.19 -15.63
CA VAL A 350 18.26 4.54 -16.16
C VAL A 350 16.96 5.32 -16.39
N ALA A 351 15.95 4.69 -17.00
CA ALA A 351 14.64 5.30 -17.22
C ALA A 351 13.96 5.68 -15.89
N GLY A 352 14.01 4.80 -14.89
CA GLY A 352 13.50 5.08 -13.56
C GLY A 352 14.25 6.22 -12.85
N SER A 353 15.56 6.36 -13.08
CA SER A 353 16.37 7.45 -12.52
C SER A 353 16.11 8.80 -13.19
N ALA A 354 15.62 8.79 -14.43
CA ALA A 354 15.29 9.99 -15.20
C ALA A 354 13.81 10.40 -15.06
N ALA A 355 12.93 9.47 -14.66
CA ALA A 355 11.52 9.74 -14.47
C ALA A 355 11.29 10.78 -13.35
N PRO A 356 10.34 11.72 -13.52
CA PRO A 356 9.97 12.64 -12.44
C PRO A 356 9.41 11.88 -11.22
N ALA A 357 9.64 12.45 -10.04
CA ALA A 357 9.18 11.91 -8.75
C ALA A 357 7.66 12.01 -8.59
#